data_AF-A0A522ICH2-F1
#
_entry.id   AF-A0A522ICH2-F1
#
_cell.length_a   1.000
_cell.length_b   1.000
_cell.length_c   1.000
_cell.angle_alpha   90.00
_cell.angle_beta   90.00
_cell.angle_gamma   90.00
#
_symmetry.space_group_name_H-M   'P 1'
#
loop_
_entity.id
_entity.type
_entity.pdbx_description
1 polymer ?
#
loop_
_entity_poly.entity_id
_entity_poly.type
_entity_poly.pdbx_seq_one_letter_code
_entity_poly.pdbx_strand_id
1 'polypeptide(L)'
;MKSNLIFALLVFLLATFQPALSLSQQLDASPTAINATAVSADQQLNKAAVSSAVGQPISTILPFSKLSAFRPMHLKGISDSKSIGVGVRLDRIVTGARLRLTYTYSPALVFAMSHIRVLVNQQVVATVPFKAENAGSPVVQNIELNPLFFTSFNQITFQLVAHYTINQCEDPANSALWADISPVSELVLDERTVALANDLGVLPAPFFDRGDSTRLVLPFVLVSTPSNELLHSAGVVASWFGMLANYRGARFPVANTIPADSNAVVMGIRCVLPNYFPRLTSLPTSFRRPGVRLYWFSSPSMIACLKSTRAITSIGASTALCRRR
;
A
#
# COMPACT_ATOMS: atom_id res chain seq x y z
N MET A 1 49.05 19.57 -40.31
CA MET A 1 49.36 19.16 -38.92
C MET A 1 49.04 17.67 -38.84
N LYS A 2 49.98 16.71 -38.70
CA LYS A 2 50.95 16.47 -37.60
C LYS A 2 50.23 16.54 -36.24
N SER A 3 50.17 15.50 -35.39
CA SER A 3 51.13 14.39 -35.21
C SER A 3 50.49 13.02 -34.94
N ASN A 4 51.25 11.96 -35.22
CA ASN A 4 51.07 10.58 -34.77
C ASN A 4 52.30 10.17 -33.91
N LEU A 5 52.24 8.97 -33.31
CA LEU A 5 53.37 8.08 -32.94
C LEU A 5 54.02 8.19 -31.53
N ILE A 6 54.55 7.02 -31.11
CA ILE A 6 55.36 6.60 -29.92
C ILE A 6 54.51 5.76 -28.93
N PHE A 7 54.48 4.42 -28.89
CA PHE A 7 55.42 3.29 -29.14
C PHE A 7 56.17 2.82 -27.87
N ALA A 8 56.28 1.48 -27.70
CA ALA A 8 57.06 0.73 -26.69
C ALA A 8 56.58 0.77 -25.21
N LEU A 9 56.92 -0.18 -24.30
CA LEU A 9 57.35 -1.60 -24.34
C LEU A 9 57.71 -2.00 -22.88
N LEU A 10 57.13 -3.07 -22.28
CA LEU A 10 57.85 -4.13 -21.52
C LEU A 10 56.91 -5.17 -20.88
N VAL A 11 57.42 -6.40 -20.74
CA VAL A 11 56.83 -7.54 -20.03
C VAL A 11 57.88 -8.03 -19.00
N PHE A 12 57.46 -8.84 -18.02
CA PHE A 12 58.28 -9.54 -16.99
C PHE A 12 58.90 -8.69 -15.86
N LEU A 13 58.62 -9.06 -14.60
CA LEU A 13 59.50 -9.96 -13.82
C LEU A 13 58.77 -10.61 -12.62
N LEU A 14 59.45 -11.58 -11.97
CA LEU A 14 58.93 -12.56 -11.02
C LEU A 14 58.88 -12.09 -9.55
N ALA A 15 58.17 -12.86 -8.74
CA ALA A 15 58.17 -12.82 -7.27
C ALA A 15 59.51 -13.27 -6.64
N THR A 16 59.74 -12.89 -5.37
CA THR A 16 60.50 -13.66 -4.34
C THR A 16 60.39 -12.99 -2.95
N PHE A 17 60.83 -13.69 -1.91
CA PHE A 17 61.04 -13.26 -0.51
C PHE A 17 59.86 -13.17 0.48
N GLN A 18 59.66 -14.30 1.20
CA GLN A 18 59.38 -14.34 2.65
C GLN A 18 60.73 -14.38 3.43
N PRO A 19 60.82 -14.63 4.75
CA PRO A 19 59.85 -14.53 5.86
C PRO A 19 60.38 -13.70 7.06
N ALA A 20 59.58 -13.56 8.13
CA ALA A 20 60.09 -13.33 9.49
C ALA A 20 59.29 -14.21 10.48
N LEU A 21 59.99 -14.81 11.46
CA LEU A 21 59.47 -15.84 12.36
C LEU A 21 59.29 -15.34 13.81
N SER A 22 58.73 -16.23 14.65
CA SER A 22 58.70 -16.22 16.13
C SER A 22 57.56 -15.42 16.80
N LEU A 23 57.00 -15.85 17.94
CA LEU A 23 57.29 -17.03 18.76
C LEU A 23 55.99 -17.60 19.38
N SER A 24 55.94 -18.93 19.57
CA SER A 24 54.83 -19.66 20.18
C SER A 24 54.83 -19.55 21.71
N GLN A 25 53.65 -19.60 22.33
CA GLN A 25 53.48 -20.33 23.60
C GLN A 25 52.07 -20.94 23.68
N GLN A 26 52.00 -22.15 24.24
CA GLN A 26 50.90 -23.10 24.16
C GLN A 26 50.54 -23.56 25.57
N LEU A 27 49.26 -23.88 25.82
CA LEU A 27 48.81 -24.67 26.97
C LEU A 27 47.51 -25.39 26.62
N ASP A 28 47.42 -26.65 27.05
CA ASP A 28 46.49 -27.65 26.50
C ASP A 28 45.10 -27.68 27.15
N ALA A 29 44.09 -28.13 26.39
CA ALA A 29 42.91 -28.83 26.93
C ALA A 29 42.23 -29.71 25.86
N SER A 30 41.91 -30.96 26.23
CA SER A 30 41.25 -31.96 25.37
C SER A 30 39.78 -31.63 25.07
N PRO A 31 39.17 -32.19 24.01
CA PRO A 31 37.81 -31.82 23.60
C PRO A 31 36.73 -32.46 24.48
N THR A 32 36.04 -31.66 25.29
CA THR A 32 34.76 -32.04 25.87
C THR A 32 33.64 -31.93 24.81
N ALA A 33 32.96 -33.05 24.56
CA ALA A 33 31.82 -33.09 23.65
C ALA A 33 30.67 -32.22 24.20
N ILE A 34 30.24 -31.22 23.42
CA ILE A 34 29.04 -30.44 23.72
C ILE A 34 27.87 -31.07 22.98
N ASN A 35 26.84 -31.49 23.72
CA ASN A 35 25.66 -32.16 23.20
C ASN A 35 24.93 -31.32 22.13
N ALA A 36 24.82 -31.88 20.93
CA ALA A 36 24.02 -31.32 19.84
C ALA A 36 22.51 -31.61 20.01
N THR A 37 21.87 -31.00 21.01
CA THR A 37 20.42 -31.16 21.27
C THR A 37 19.65 -29.85 21.49
N ALA A 38 20.30 -28.69 21.45
CA ALA A 38 19.69 -27.40 21.79
C ALA A 38 19.26 -26.49 20.61
N VAL A 39 19.38 -26.94 19.35
CA VAL A 39 19.15 -26.08 18.16
C VAL A 39 17.76 -26.27 17.51
N SER A 40 16.99 -27.27 17.92
CA SER A 40 15.75 -27.68 17.23
C SER A 40 14.46 -27.00 17.74
N ALA A 41 14.49 -26.30 18.88
CA ALA A 41 13.29 -25.68 19.46
C ALA A 41 12.92 -24.34 18.80
N ASP A 42 13.89 -23.46 18.57
CA ASP A 42 13.65 -22.10 18.07
C ASP A 42 13.22 -22.05 16.60
N GLN A 43 13.58 -23.05 15.78
CA GLN A 43 13.14 -23.10 14.38
C GLN A 43 11.65 -23.47 14.23
N GLN A 44 11.09 -24.23 15.19
CA GLN A 44 9.67 -24.59 15.18
C GLN A 44 8.78 -23.38 15.52
N LEU A 45 9.19 -22.55 16.50
CA LEU A 45 8.44 -21.35 16.88
C LEU A 45 8.45 -20.29 15.77
N ASN A 46 9.61 -20.06 15.14
CA ASN A 46 9.76 -19.02 14.14
C ASN A 46 8.98 -19.31 12.85
N LYS A 47 8.87 -20.57 12.41
CA LYS A 47 8.10 -20.91 11.20
C LYS A 47 6.59 -20.68 11.36
N ALA A 48 6.04 -20.90 12.56
CA ALA A 48 4.64 -20.62 12.88
C ALA A 48 4.34 -19.11 13.01
N ALA A 49 5.31 -18.33 13.50
CA ALA A 49 5.15 -16.88 13.68
C ALA A 49 5.00 -16.12 12.35
N VAL A 50 5.78 -16.45 11.31
CA VAL A 50 5.69 -15.75 10.01
C VAL A 50 4.38 -16.07 9.27
N SER A 51 3.89 -17.32 9.38
CA SER A 51 2.63 -17.75 8.74
C SER A 51 1.39 -17.05 9.30
N SER A 52 1.50 -16.37 10.45
CA SER A 52 0.39 -15.71 11.16
C SER A 52 0.35 -14.19 10.95
N ALA A 53 1.17 -13.65 10.03
CA ALA A 53 1.25 -12.23 9.71
C ALA A 53 0.49 -11.83 8.42
N VAL A 54 0.23 -12.80 7.55
CA VAL A 54 -0.50 -12.64 6.29
C VAL A 54 -1.93 -13.17 6.48
N GLY A 55 -2.91 -12.29 6.42
CA GLY A 55 -4.32 -12.63 6.63
C GLY A 55 -5.03 -13.10 5.35
N GLN A 56 -6.36 -13.15 5.42
CA GLN A 56 -7.21 -13.72 4.38
C GLN A 56 -7.04 -13.02 3.02
N PRO A 57 -7.18 -13.75 1.90
CA PRO A 57 -7.21 -13.17 0.56
C PRO A 57 -8.47 -12.33 0.35
N ILE A 58 -8.32 -11.21 -0.33
CA ILE A 58 -9.39 -10.25 -0.65
C ILE A 58 -9.26 -9.91 -2.14
N SER A 59 -10.29 -10.13 -2.95
CA SER A 59 -10.32 -9.65 -4.33
C SER A 59 -11.05 -8.30 -4.39
N THR A 60 -10.33 -7.24 -4.74
CA THR A 60 -10.85 -5.88 -4.83
C THR A 60 -11.03 -5.51 -6.31
N ILE A 61 -12.28 -5.25 -6.72
CA ILE A 61 -12.61 -4.81 -8.08
C ILE A 61 -12.75 -3.27 -8.11
N LEU A 62 -11.92 -2.64 -8.95
CA LEU A 62 -11.80 -1.20 -9.10
C LEU A 62 -12.20 -0.79 -10.54
N PRO A 63 -13.48 -0.50 -10.82
CA PRO A 63 -13.89 0.03 -12.11
C PRO A 63 -13.30 1.43 -12.31
N PHE A 64 -13.01 1.81 -13.56
CA PHE A 64 -12.34 3.06 -13.89
C PHE A 64 -13.14 4.29 -13.45
N SER A 65 -14.47 4.19 -13.43
CA SER A 65 -15.37 5.20 -12.84
C SER A 65 -15.14 5.45 -11.33
N LYS A 66 -14.54 4.52 -10.57
CA LYS A 66 -14.10 4.75 -9.17
C LYS A 66 -12.68 5.28 -9.07
N LEU A 67 -11.92 5.29 -10.17
CA LEU A 67 -10.54 5.74 -10.30
C LEU A 67 -10.48 7.09 -11.05
N SER A 68 -11.48 7.94 -10.84
CA SER A 68 -11.69 9.26 -11.46
C SER A 68 -11.95 9.28 -12.98
N ALA A 69 -11.93 8.14 -13.68
CA ALA A 69 -12.26 8.03 -15.10
C ALA A 69 -13.76 7.73 -15.30
N PHE A 70 -14.62 8.71 -14.98
CA PHE A 70 -16.08 8.62 -15.09
C PHE A 70 -16.63 8.66 -16.53
N ARG A 71 -15.79 9.06 -17.50
CA ARG A 71 -16.12 9.19 -18.93
C ARG A 71 -15.10 8.39 -19.75
N PRO A 72 -15.39 8.07 -21.02
CA PRO A 72 -14.40 7.47 -21.91
C PRO A 72 -13.11 8.30 -21.94
N MET A 73 -11.96 7.62 -21.86
CA MET A 73 -10.66 8.23 -22.07
C MET A 73 -10.37 8.23 -23.56
N HIS A 74 -10.58 9.37 -24.19
CA HIS A 74 -10.25 9.60 -25.59
C HIS A 74 -8.74 9.74 -25.77
N LEU A 75 -8.14 8.88 -26.61
CA LEU A 75 -6.76 8.96 -27.07
C LEU A 75 -6.80 9.37 -28.55
N LYS A 76 -6.09 10.44 -28.93
CA LYS A 76 -6.15 11.01 -30.30
C LYS A 76 -4.79 11.35 -30.89
N GLY A 77 -4.67 11.30 -32.22
CA GLY A 77 -3.39 11.52 -32.91
C GLY A 77 -2.41 10.37 -32.75
N ILE A 78 -1.17 10.58 -33.20
CA ILE A 78 -0.16 9.50 -33.30
C ILE A 78 0.30 8.91 -31.97
N SER A 79 0.33 9.70 -30.88
CA SER A 79 0.83 9.27 -29.58
C SER A 79 0.29 10.11 -28.41
N ASP A 80 -1.01 10.00 -28.14
CA ASP A 80 -1.61 10.54 -26.91
C ASP A 80 -1.62 9.51 -25.77
N SER A 81 -1.68 10.00 -24.53
CA SER A 81 -1.80 9.16 -23.35
C SER A 81 -2.80 9.70 -22.33
N LYS A 82 -3.40 8.79 -21.56
CA LYS A 82 -4.30 9.08 -20.43
C LYS A 82 -3.94 8.16 -19.27
N SER A 83 -4.13 8.62 -18.05
CA SER A 83 -3.72 7.90 -16.85
C SER A 83 -4.81 7.87 -15.79
N ILE A 84 -4.86 6.78 -15.03
CA ILE A 84 -5.70 6.64 -13.83
C ILE A 84 -4.81 6.38 -12.61
N GLY A 85 -5.19 6.98 -11.48
CA GLY A 85 -4.54 6.76 -10.20
C GLY A 85 -5.17 5.58 -9.45
N VAL A 86 -4.35 4.69 -8.92
CA VAL A 86 -4.76 3.50 -8.17
C VAL A 86 -4.06 3.49 -6.82
N GLY A 87 -4.85 3.61 -5.75
CA GLY A 87 -4.36 3.43 -4.39
C GLY A 87 -4.39 1.96 -3.97
N VAL A 88 -3.42 1.56 -3.15
CA VAL A 88 -3.42 0.30 -2.40
C VAL A 88 -3.26 0.65 -0.93
N ARG A 89 -4.07 0.02 -0.06
CA ARG A 89 -4.04 0.29 1.38
C ARG A 89 -2.74 -0.21 2.02
N LEU A 90 -2.24 0.51 3.01
CA LEU A 90 -1.04 0.16 3.78
C LEU A 90 -1.20 -1.16 4.55
N ASP A 91 -2.43 -1.52 4.95
CA ASP A 91 -2.73 -2.80 5.59
C ASP A 91 -2.97 -3.96 4.61
N ARG A 92 -2.59 -3.79 3.33
CA ARG A 92 -2.71 -4.80 2.28
C ARG A 92 -1.44 -4.89 1.44
N ILE A 93 -1.22 -6.08 0.86
CA ILE A 93 -0.24 -6.32 -0.20
C ILE A 93 -0.95 -6.90 -1.41
N VAL A 94 -0.58 -6.47 -2.61
CA VAL A 94 -1.08 -7.06 -3.86
C VAL A 94 -0.35 -8.39 -4.10
N THR A 95 -1.11 -9.45 -4.34
CA THR A 95 -0.61 -10.81 -4.62
C THR A 95 -0.95 -11.31 -6.02
N GLY A 96 -1.91 -10.67 -6.68
CA GLY A 96 -2.19 -10.80 -8.11
C GLY A 96 -2.89 -9.52 -8.60
N ALA A 97 -2.76 -9.20 -9.90
CA ALA A 97 -3.41 -8.04 -10.48
C ALA A 97 -3.82 -8.32 -11.93
N ARG A 98 -5.03 -7.93 -12.31
CA ARG A 98 -5.61 -8.16 -13.65
C ARG A 98 -6.33 -6.92 -14.13
N LEU A 99 -6.02 -6.48 -15.33
CA LEU A 99 -6.73 -5.39 -16.01
C LEU A 99 -7.68 -5.98 -17.04
N ARG A 100 -8.98 -5.74 -16.88
CA ARG A 100 -10.01 -5.97 -17.89
C ARG A 100 -10.26 -4.65 -18.62
N LEU A 101 -9.53 -4.45 -19.72
CA LEU A 101 -9.59 -3.25 -20.55
C LEU A 101 -10.70 -3.37 -21.59
N THR A 102 -11.68 -2.47 -21.56
CA THR A 102 -12.71 -2.35 -22.61
C THR A 102 -12.43 -1.12 -23.45
N TYR A 103 -12.21 -1.27 -24.76
CA TYR A 103 -11.78 -0.19 -25.64
C TYR A 103 -12.35 -0.34 -27.07
N THR A 104 -12.46 0.77 -27.78
CA THR A 104 -12.85 0.86 -29.20
C THR A 104 -11.80 1.66 -29.94
N TYR A 105 -11.55 1.38 -31.21
CA TYR A 105 -10.55 2.09 -32.02
C TYR A 105 -10.98 2.27 -33.46
N SER A 106 -10.36 3.23 -34.14
CA SER A 106 -10.66 3.59 -35.52
C SER A 106 -10.45 2.44 -36.51
N PRO A 107 -11.43 2.15 -37.40
CA PRO A 107 -11.27 1.23 -38.53
C PRO A 107 -10.25 1.66 -39.57
N ALA A 108 -9.82 2.93 -39.58
CA ALA A 108 -8.89 3.49 -40.55
C ALA A 108 -7.40 3.34 -40.14
N LEU A 109 -7.11 2.61 -39.06
CA LEU A 109 -5.73 2.42 -38.58
C LEU A 109 -4.99 1.32 -39.34
N VAL A 110 -3.68 1.52 -39.50
CA VAL A 110 -2.72 0.48 -39.87
C VAL A 110 -2.51 -0.42 -38.65
N PHE A 111 -3.33 -1.46 -38.53
CA PHE A 111 -3.37 -2.34 -37.35
C PHE A 111 -2.03 -3.06 -37.06
N ALA A 112 -1.20 -3.29 -38.07
CA ALA A 112 0.13 -3.91 -37.90
C ALA A 112 1.15 -3.01 -37.16
N MET A 113 0.91 -1.70 -37.11
CA MET A 113 1.77 -0.72 -36.43
C MET A 113 1.06 -0.04 -35.25
N SER A 114 -0.27 -0.02 -35.27
CA SER A 114 -1.10 0.67 -34.28
C SER A 114 -1.48 -0.23 -33.09
N HIS A 115 -1.34 0.28 -31.87
CA HIS A 115 -1.53 -0.48 -30.63
C HIS A 115 -1.75 0.45 -29.42
N ILE A 116 -2.23 -0.10 -28.30
CA ILE A 116 -2.19 0.59 -26.99
C ILE A 116 -1.07 -0.02 -26.15
N ARG A 117 -0.13 0.82 -25.69
CA ARG A 117 0.81 0.45 -24.62
C ARG A 117 0.10 0.66 -23.29
N VAL A 118 0.12 -0.36 -22.44
CA VAL A 118 -0.27 -0.26 -21.03
C VAL A 118 1.00 -0.15 -20.20
N LEU A 119 1.06 0.89 -19.37
CA LEU A 119 2.17 1.12 -18.46
C LEU A 119 1.64 1.15 -17.02
N VAL A 120 2.41 0.59 -16.09
CA VAL A 120 2.20 0.74 -14.64
C VAL A 120 3.43 1.43 -14.10
N ASN A 121 3.25 2.57 -13.42
CA ASN A 121 4.35 3.36 -12.84
C ASN A 121 5.45 3.68 -13.85
N GLN A 122 5.05 4.11 -15.06
CA GLN A 122 5.91 4.42 -16.23
C GLN A 122 6.64 3.23 -16.87
N GLN A 123 6.54 2.02 -16.32
CA GLN A 123 7.06 0.80 -16.95
C GLN A 123 6.00 0.17 -17.87
N VAL A 124 6.37 -0.15 -19.12
CA VAL A 124 5.49 -0.91 -20.02
C VAL A 124 5.28 -2.32 -19.47
N VAL A 125 4.02 -2.70 -19.28
CA VAL A 125 3.62 -4.02 -18.78
C VAL A 125 2.95 -4.87 -19.86
N ALA A 126 2.30 -4.24 -20.84
CA ALA A 126 1.66 -4.91 -21.95
C ALA A 126 1.56 -4.01 -23.19
N THR A 127 1.50 -4.64 -24.35
CA THR A 127 1.12 -4.01 -25.62
C THR A 127 -0.12 -4.72 -26.14
N VAL A 128 -1.19 -3.96 -26.36
CA VAL A 128 -2.49 -4.44 -26.85
C VAL A 128 -2.57 -4.15 -28.35
N PRO A 129 -2.44 -5.18 -29.23
CA PRO A 129 -2.52 -4.99 -30.66
C PRO A 129 -3.96 -4.72 -31.11
N PHE A 130 -4.10 -4.07 -32.26
CA PHE A 130 -5.39 -3.92 -32.93
C PHE A 130 -5.58 -4.98 -34.02
N LYS A 131 -6.84 -5.26 -34.39
CA LYS A 131 -7.19 -6.20 -35.45
C LYS A 131 -8.34 -5.67 -36.30
N ALA A 132 -8.30 -5.91 -37.61
CA ALA A 132 -9.37 -5.49 -38.52
C ALA A 132 -10.75 -6.05 -38.13
N GLU A 133 -10.80 -7.32 -37.69
CA GLU A 133 -12.03 -8.05 -37.35
C GLU A 133 -12.89 -7.38 -36.25
N ASN A 134 -12.28 -6.55 -35.38
CA ASN A 134 -12.96 -5.94 -34.23
C ASN A 134 -13.01 -4.40 -34.30
N ALA A 135 -12.50 -3.79 -35.37
CA ALA A 135 -12.36 -2.33 -35.42
C ALA A 135 -13.72 -1.62 -35.45
N GLY A 136 -13.80 -0.44 -34.82
CA GLY A 136 -15.05 0.30 -34.65
C GLY A 136 -16.05 -0.30 -33.65
N SER A 137 -15.81 -1.50 -33.11
CA SER A 137 -16.64 -2.14 -32.07
C SER A 137 -15.92 -2.22 -30.72
N PRO A 138 -16.64 -2.30 -29.58
CA PRO A 138 -16.02 -2.49 -28.27
C PRO A 138 -15.34 -3.85 -28.15
N VAL A 139 -14.07 -3.84 -27.76
CA VAL A 139 -13.24 -5.02 -27.49
C VAL A 139 -12.94 -5.10 -26.00
N VAL A 140 -12.96 -6.32 -25.44
CA VAL A 140 -12.55 -6.58 -24.06
C VAL A 140 -11.27 -7.41 -24.07
N GLN A 141 -10.19 -6.86 -23.51
CA GLN A 141 -8.91 -7.55 -23.34
C GLN A 141 -8.64 -7.76 -21.85
N ASN A 142 -8.32 -8.99 -21.47
CA ASN A 142 -7.81 -9.32 -20.13
C ASN A 142 -6.28 -9.31 -20.18
N ILE A 143 -5.65 -8.60 -19.24
CA ILE A 143 -4.21 -8.39 -19.16
C ILE A 143 -3.76 -8.73 -17.75
N GLU A 144 -2.98 -9.81 -17.61
CA GLU A 144 -2.31 -10.14 -16.36
C GLU A 144 -1.23 -9.11 -16.06
N LEU A 145 -1.21 -8.58 -14.83
CA LEU A 145 -0.26 -7.58 -14.37
C LEU A 145 0.58 -8.17 -13.24
N ASN A 146 1.91 -8.00 -13.30
CA ASN A 146 2.78 -8.46 -12.23
C ASN A 146 2.48 -7.67 -10.94
N PRO A 147 2.11 -8.34 -9.83
CA PRO A 147 1.77 -7.67 -8.57
C PRO A 147 2.93 -6.84 -8.00
N LEU A 148 4.18 -7.16 -8.34
CA LEU A 148 5.36 -6.42 -7.89
C LEU A 148 5.45 -4.98 -8.41
N PHE A 149 4.67 -4.61 -9.43
CA PHE A 149 4.58 -3.22 -9.88
C PHE A 149 3.67 -2.35 -8.99
N PHE A 150 2.93 -2.93 -8.05
CA PHE A 150 1.98 -2.20 -7.20
C PHE A 150 2.58 -1.83 -5.83
N THR A 151 2.59 -0.53 -5.56
CA THR A 151 2.93 0.09 -4.28
C THR A 151 1.68 0.78 -3.68
N SER A 152 1.82 1.62 -2.65
CA SER A 152 0.68 2.36 -2.06
C SER A 152 -0.03 3.30 -3.03
N PHE A 153 0.69 3.87 -4.00
CA PHE A 153 0.14 4.74 -5.03
C PHE A 153 0.70 4.35 -6.38
N ASN A 154 -0.18 4.11 -7.34
CA ASN A 154 0.19 3.66 -8.67
C ASN A 154 -0.49 4.50 -9.73
N GLN A 155 0.17 4.65 -10.86
CA GLN A 155 -0.38 5.26 -12.06
C GLN A 155 -0.42 4.21 -13.16
N ILE A 156 -1.63 3.91 -13.66
CA ILE A 156 -1.79 3.09 -14.86
C ILE A 156 -2.00 4.06 -16.03
N THR A 157 -1.09 4.02 -16.99
CA THR A 157 -1.09 4.86 -18.18
C THR A 157 -1.42 4.03 -19.41
N PHE A 158 -2.34 4.55 -20.22
CA PHE A 158 -2.66 4.04 -21.54
C PHE A 158 -2.10 5.02 -22.55
N GLN A 159 -1.19 4.55 -23.41
CA GLN A 159 -0.64 5.33 -24.51
C GLN A 159 -1.07 4.69 -25.82
N LEU A 160 -1.73 5.48 -26.67
CA LEU A 160 -1.97 5.10 -28.04
C LEU A 160 -0.67 5.22 -28.84
N VAL A 161 -0.42 4.28 -29.75
CA VAL A 161 0.47 4.47 -30.89
C VAL A 161 -0.39 4.19 -32.11
N ALA A 162 -0.54 5.18 -33.00
CA ALA A 162 -1.50 5.10 -34.10
C ALA A 162 -0.92 5.63 -35.40
N HIS A 163 -1.17 4.88 -36.47
CA HIS A 163 -0.83 5.19 -37.85
C HIS A 163 -2.05 4.90 -38.73
N TYR A 164 -2.29 5.70 -39.78
CA TYR A 164 -3.36 5.51 -40.77
C TYR A 164 -2.84 5.29 -42.20
N THR A 165 -1.54 5.50 -42.47
CA THR A 165 -0.92 5.15 -43.76
C THR A 165 0.56 4.83 -43.63
N ILE A 166 1.06 3.91 -44.48
CA ILE A 166 2.48 3.51 -44.52
C ILE A 166 3.24 4.22 -45.66
N ASN A 167 2.54 4.56 -46.74
CA ASN A 167 3.15 4.92 -48.03
C ASN A 167 3.14 6.43 -48.31
N GLN A 168 2.68 7.24 -47.36
CA GLN A 168 2.47 8.68 -47.50
C GLN A 168 2.82 9.37 -46.18
N CYS A 169 3.10 10.67 -46.21
CA CYS A 169 3.26 11.46 -44.99
C CYS A 169 1.95 11.49 -44.20
N GLU A 170 2.02 11.17 -42.91
CA GLU A 170 0.87 11.26 -42.01
C GLU A 170 0.69 12.67 -41.46
N ASP A 171 -0.55 13.13 -41.36
CA ASP A 171 -0.91 14.26 -40.50
C ASP A 171 -1.05 13.76 -39.03
N PRO A 172 -0.22 14.23 -38.09
CA PRO A 172 -0.27 13.80 -36.68
C PRO A 172 -1.60 14.08 -35.98
N ALA A 173 -2.40 15.02 -36.50
CA ALA A 173 -3.69 15.45 -35.96
C ALA A 173 -4.90 14.87 -36.73
N ASN A 174 -4.68 13.95 -37.68
CA ASN A 174 -5.73 13.39 -38.53
C ASN A 174 -6.87 12.77 -37.70
N SER A 175 -8.12 13.07 -38.05
CA SER A 175 -9.32 12.58 -37.35
C SER A 175 -9.51 11.06 -37.37
N ALA A 176 -8.81 10.34 -38.25
CA ALA A 176 -8.74 8.88 -38.26
C ALA A 176 -7.92 8.28 -37.10
N LEU A 177 -7.04 9.06 -36.46
CA LEU A 177 -6.15 8.61 -35.39
C LEU A 177 -6.85 8.69 -34.03
N TRP A 178 -7.59 7.66 -33.65
CA TRP A 178 -8.21 7.59 -32.32
C TRP A 178 -8.39 6.18 -31.76
N ALA A 179 -8.38 6.11 -30.43
CA ALA A 179 -8.87 4.98 -29.63
C ALA A 179 -9.52 5.51 -28.34
N ASP A 180 -10.63 4.90 -27.95
CA ASP A 180 -11.42 5.27 -26.76
C ASP A 180 -11.41 4.12 -25.75
N ILE A 181 -11.02 4.41 -24.51
CA ILE A 181 -11.09 3.44 -23.41
C ILE A 181 -12.34 3.69 -22.58
N SER A 182 -13.17 2.67 -22.41
CA SER A 182 -14.47 2.76 -21.76
C SER A 182 -14.36 2.81 -20.23
N PRO A 183 -15.20 3.61 -19.53
CA PRO A 183 -15.21 3.70 -18.07
C PRO A 183 -15.73 2.43 -17.36
N VAL A 184 -16.21 1.44 -18.12
CA VAL A 184 -16.57 0.09 -17.64
C VAL A 184 -15.36 -0.86 -17.55
N SER A 185 -14.18 -0.40 -17.95
CA SER A 185 -12.92 -1.11 -17.71
C SER A 185 -12.68 -1.26 -16.20
N GLU A 186 -12.05 -2.37 -15.80
CA GLU A 186 -11.85 -2.73 -14.40
C GLU A 186 -10.41 -3.14 -14.15
N LEU A 187 -9.85 -2.68 -13.03
CA LEU A 187 -8.67 -3.28 -12.43
C LEU A 187 -9.12 -4.19 -11.29
N VAL A 188 -8.70 -5.45 -11.30
CA VAL A 188 -8.92 -6.42 -10.23
C VAL A 188 -7.60 -6.62 -9.50
N LEU A 189 -7.58 -6.40 -8.20
CA LEU A 189 -6.43 -6.63 -7.33
C LEU A 189 -6.75 -7.76 -6.36
N ASP A 190 -5.97 -8.84 -6.43
CA ASP A 190 -6.04 -9.96 -5.51
C ASP A 190 -5.04 -9.70 -4.37
N GLU A 191 -5.55 -9.20 -3.25
CA GLU A 191 -4.80 -8.67 -2.12
C GLU A 191 -4.74 -9.66 -0.94
N ARG A 192 -3.77 -9.48 -0.05
CA ARG A 192 -3.77 -10.10 1.29
C ARG A 192 -3.57 -9.05 2.37
N THR A 193 -4.22 -9.25 3.51
CA THR A 193 -4.10 -8.33 4.66
C THR A 193 -2.78 -8.52 5.40
N VAL A 194 -2.21 -7.42 5.88
CA VAL A 194 -0.97 -7.40 6.67
C VAL A 194 -1.22 -6.66 7.99
N ALA A 195 -0.68 -7.20 9.08
CA ALA A 195 -0.64 -6.50 10.35
C ALA A 195 0.41 -5.38 10.31
N LEU A 196 -0.04 -4.11 10.30
CA LEU A 196 0.85 -2.99 10.60
C LEU A 196 1.19 -3.00 12.09
N ALA A 197 2.33 -2.39 12.44
CA ALA A 197 2.70 -2.15 13.83
C ALA A 197 1.60 -1.39 14.59
N ASN A 198 1.46 -1.69 15.89
CA ASN A 198 0.61 -0.91 16.79
C ASN A 198 1.38 0.33 17.28
N ASP A 199 1.58 1.28 16.38
CA ASP A 199 2.36 2.51 16.59
C ASP A 199 1.55 3.74 16.18
N LEU A 200 1.53 4.75 17.06
CA LEU A 200 0.90 6.05 16.83
C LEU A 200 1.52 6.79 15.62
N GLY A 201 2.78 6.52 15.29
CA GLY A 201 3.45 7.06 14.10
C GLY A 201 2.83 6.65 12.76
N VAL A 202 1.98 5.61 12.74
CA VAL A 202 1.29 5.11 11.54
C VAL A 202 -0.09 5.76 11.34
N LEU A 203 -0.59 6.54 12.32
CA LEU A 203 -1.82 7.32 12.16
C LEU A 203 -1.73 8.28 10.96
N PRO A 204 -2.80 8.45 10.17
CA PRO A 204 -4.20 8.04 10.44
C PRO A 204 -4.58 6.60 10.04
N ALA A 205 -3.67 5.82 9.44
CA ALA A 205 -3.95 4.42 9.14
C ALA A 205 -4.04 3.63 10.46
N PRO A 206 -4.95 2.65 10.59
CA PRO A 206 -5.79 2.00 9.57
C PRO A 206 -7.19 2.64 9.38
N PHE A 207 -7.52 3.68 10.14
CA PHE A 207 -8.88 4.26 10.20
C PHE A 207 -9.19 5.06 8.94
N PHE A 208 -8.21 5.85 8.51
CA PHE A 208 -8.21 6.45 7.20
C PHE A 208 -6.91 6.05 6.50
N ASP A 209 -7.08 5.39 5.36
CA ASP A 209 -6.03 5.13 4.41
C ASP A 209 -6.21 6.06 3.18
N ARG A 210 -5.11 6.53 2.60
CA ARG A 210 -5.12 7.37 1.39
C ARG A 210 -5.22 6.52 0.12
N GLY A 211 -4.79 5.26 0.17
CA GLY A 211 -4.94 4.29 -0.91
C GLY A 211 -6.36 3.76 -1.04
N ASP A 212 -7.23 3.95 -0.04
CA ASP A 212 -8.63 3.56 -0.09
C ASP A 212 -9.49 4.65 -0.77
N SER A 213 -10.02 4.35 -1.95
CA SER A 213 -10.85 5.25 -2.76
C SER A 213 -12.35 5.22 -2.41
N THR A 214 -12.79 4.36 -1.50
CA THR A 214 -14.22 4.24 -1.11
C THR A 214 -14.68 5.42 -0.25
N ARG A 215 -15.95 5.51 0.16
CA ARG A 215 -16.36 6.51 1.16
C ARG A 215 -15.80 6.11 2.53
N LEU A 216 -15.22 7.05 3.29
CA LEU A 216 -14.80 6.75 4.66
C LEU A 216 -16.03 6.46 5.53
N VAL A 217 -16.15 5.26 6.09
CA VAL A 217 -17.14 4.92 7.12
C VAL A 217 -16.36 4.48 8.36
N LEU A 218 -16.38 5.30 9.40
CA LEU A 218 -15.56 5.11 10.60
C LEU A 218 -16.44 5.22 11.85
N PRO A 219 -16.86 4.09 12.44
CA PRO A 219 -17.67 4.09 13.65
C PRO A 219 -16.98 4.74 14.85
N PHE A 220 -17.72 5.59 15.56
CA PHE A 220 -17.34 6.16 16.85
C PHE A 220 -18.10 5.42 17.95
N VAL A 221 -17.36 4.69 18.78
CA VAL A 221 -17.91 3.88 19.86
C VAL A 221 -17.85 4.68 21.16
N LEU A 222 -19.03 4.98 21.72
CA LEU A 222 -19.18 5.82 22.92
C LEU A 222 -19.77 5.01 24.07
N VAL A 223 -19.54 5.47 25.31
CA VAL A 223 -20.31 5.01 26.48
C VAL A 223 -21.78 5.43 26.37
N SER A 224 -22.70 4.76 27.08
CA SER A 224 -24.14 4.99 26.95
C SER A 224 -24.60 6.40 27.33
N THR A 225 -23.88 7.07 28.23
CA THR A 225 -24.12 8.45 28.66
C THR A 225 -22.83 9.25 28.53
N PRO A 226 -22.47 9.70 27.31
CA PRO A 226 -21.24 10.47 27.09
C PRO A 226 -21.39 11.89 27.65
N SER A 227 -20.33 12.43 28.24
CA SER A 227 -20.32 13.83 28.71
C SER A 227 -20.15 14.82 27.54
N ASN A 228 -20.47 16.09 27.76
CA ASN A 228 -20.32 17.14 26.75
C ASN A 228 -18.86 17.29 26.29
N GLU A 229 -17.89 17.13 27.19
CA GLU A 229 -16.46 17.17 26.89
C GLU A 229 -16.03 15.97 26.03
N LEU A 230 -16.65 14.81 26.26
CA LEU A 230 -16.40 13.61 25.46
C LEU A 230 -16.99 13.74 24.05
N LEU A 231 -18.22 14.26 23.94
CA LEU A 231 -18.85 14.57 22.66
C LEU A 231 -18.08 15.64 21.87
N HIS A 232 -17.60 16.69 22.54
CA HIS A 232 -16.74 17.70 21.91
C HIS A 232 -15.44 17.08 21.39
N SER A 233 -14.76 16.27 22.21
CA SER A 233 -13.53 15.56 21.82
C SER A 233 -13.77 14.62 20.64
N ALA A 234 -14.89 13.89 20.62
CA ALA A 234 -15.27 13.03 19.50
C ALA A 234 -15.53 13.86 18.23
N GLY A 235 -16.19 15.02 18.35
CA GLY A 235 -16.40 15.97 17.26
C GLY A 235 -15.11 16.52 16.66
N VAL A 236 -14.10 16.81 17.49
CA VAL A 236 -12.76 17.25 17.02
C VAL A 236 -12.07 16.13 16.22
N VAL A 237 -12.03 14.90 16.75
CA VAL A 237 -11.41 13.76 16.05
C VAL A 237 -12.16 13.42 14.76
N ALA A 238 -13.49 13.43 14.77
CA ALA A 238 -14.32 13.24 13.58
C ALA A 238 -14.11 14.34 12.53
N SER A 239 -13.92 15.60 12.96
CA SER A 239 -13.62 16.72 12.05
C SER A 239 -12.27 16.54 11.36
N TRP A 240 -11.25 16.06 12.08
CA TRP A 240 -9.93 15.75 11.48
C TRP A 240 -10.01 14.64 10.43
N PHE A 241 -10.70 13.52 10.73
CA PHE A 241 -10.96 12.48 9.73
C PHE A 241 -11.84 12.97 8.56
N GLY A 242 -12.79 13.86 8.83
CA GLY A 242 -13.64 14.48 7.82
C GLY A 242 -12.84 15.34 6.84
N MET A 243 -11.90 16.13 7.35
CA MET A 243 -10.96 16.91 6.55
C MET A 243 -10.07 16.01 5.68
N LEU A 244 -9.51 14.94 6.26
CA LEU A 244 -8.68 13.96 5.53
C LEU A 244 -9.44 13.27 4.39
N ALA A 245 -10.72 12.93 4.60
CA ALA A 245 -11.55 12.21 3.64
C ALA A 245 -12.46 13.10 2.77
N ASN A 246 -12.33 14.43 2.83
CA ASN A 246 -13.25 15.38 2.19
C ASN A 246 -13.53 15.07 0.71
N TYR A 247 -12.48 14.69 -0.04
CA TYR A 247 -12.55 14.35 -1.47
C TYR A 247 -13.39 13.10 -1.81
N ARG A 248 -13.54 12.15 -0.87
CA ARG A 248 -14.35 10.92 -1.03
C ARG A 248 -15.59 10.87 -0.11
N GLY A 249 -15.73 11.88 0.74
CA GLY A 249 -16.74 11.99 1.79
C GLY A 249 -16.49 11.03 2.96
N ALA A 250 -17.09 11.36 4.10
CA ALA A 250 -17.05 10.56 5.32
C ALA A 250 -18.44 10.32 5.92
N ARG A 251 -18.54 9.29 6.77
CA ARG A 251 -19.64 9.02 7.71
C ARG A 251 -19.06 8.50 9.01
N PHE A 252 -19.55 9.03 10.12
CA PHE A 252 -19.12 8.68 11.47
C PHE A 252 -20.33 8.15 12.28
N PRO A 253 -20.78 6.91 12.02
CA PRO A 253 -21.90 6.34 12.77
C PRO A 253 -21.51 6.16 14.24
N VAL A 254 -22.43 6.50 15.15
CA VAL A 254 -22.22 6.31 16.59
C VAL A 254 -22.71 4.92 16.97
N ALA A 255 -21.90 4.18 17.74
CA ALA A 255 -22.22 2.86 18.25
C ALA A 255 -21.98 2.77 19.77
N ASN A 256 -22.68 1.85 20.42
CA ASN A 256 -22.50 1.50 21.84
C ASN A 256 -21.71 0.19 22.04
N THR A 257 -21.27 -0.43 20.94
CA THR A 257 -20.53 -1.71 20.90
C THR A 257 -19.46 -1.61 19.82
N ILE A 258 -18.38 -2.38 19.99
CA ILE A 258 -17.26 -2.39 19.04
C ILE A 258 -17.63 -3.30 17.85
N PRO A 259 -17.59 -2.80 16.59
CA PRO A 259 -17.84 -3.62 15.41
C PRO A 259 -16.92 -4.84 15.31
N ALA A 260 -17.45 -5.92 14.74
CA ALA A 260 -16.74 -7.20 14.64
C ALA A 260 -15.87 -7.34 13.37
N ASP A 261 -16.03 -6.42 12.42
CA ASP A 261 -15.61 -6.51 11.01
C ASP A 261 -14.96 -5.22 10.47
N SER A 262 -14.96 -4.13 11.24
CA SER A 262 -14.49 -2.81 10.80
C SER A 262 -13.67 -2.09 11.88
N ASN A 263 -12.75 -1.22 11.45
CA ASN A 263 -11.97 -0.36 12.35
C ASN A 263 -12.87 0.68 13.02
N ALA A 264 -12.68 0.94 14.31
CA ALA A 264 -13.50 1.88 15.07
C ALA A 264 -12.67 2.76 16.02
N VAL A 265 -13.17 3.96 16.32
CA VAL A 265 -12.61 4.86 17.33
C VAL A 265 -13.44 4.74 18.61
N VAL A 266 -12.87 4.23 19.70
CA VAL A 266 -13.53 4.25 21.01
C VAL A 266 -13.19 5.55 21.73
N MET A 267 -14.18 6.30 22.20
CA MET A 267 -13.95 7.50 23.01
C MET A 267 -14.45 7.27 24.44
N GLY A 268 -13.61 7.57 25.43
CA GLY A 268 -14.05 7.59 26.83
C GLY A 268 -12.91 7.75 27.83
N ILE A 269 -13.24 8.13 29.06
CA ILE A 269 -12.22 8.33 30.10
C ILE A 269 -11.63 6.99 30.56
N ARG A 270 -10.30 6.97 30.77
CA ARG A 270 -9.50 5.75 31.01
C ARG A 270 -10.02 4.88 32.16
N CYS A 271 -10.57 5.51 33.20
CA CYS A 271 -11.07 4.85 34.40
C CYS A 271 -12.44 4.16 34.21
N VAL A 272 -13.17 4.52 33.15
CA VAL A 272 -14.56 4.06 32.90
C VAL A 272 -14.64 3.12 31.70
N LEU A 273 -13.79 3.30 30.69
CA LEU A 273 -13.70 2.44 29.49
C LEU A 273 -13.73 0.93 29.80
N PRO A 274 -12.99 0.41 30.80
CA PRO A 274 -13.02 -1.00 31.18
C PRO A 274 -14.39 -1.57 31.55
N ASN A 275 -15.25 -0.76 32.19
CA ASN A 275 -16.54 -1.21 32.72
C ASN A 275 -17.59 -1.36 31.60
N TYR A 276 -17.49 -0.52 30.56
CA TYR A 276 -18.38 -0.55 29.40
C TYR A 276 -17.91 -1.53 28.33
N PHE A 277 -16.60 -1.71 28.22
CA PHE A 277 -15.99 -2.59 27.23
C PHE A 277 -14.97 -3.52 27.92
N PRO A 278 -15.43 -4.53 28.68
CA PRO A 278 -14.55 -5.46 29.40
C PRO A 278 -13.64 -6.28 28.47
N ARG A 279 -13.95 -6.33 27.17
CA ARG A 279 -13.01 -6.88 26.19
C ARG A 279 -11.72 -6.05 26.11
N LEU A 280 -11.74 -4.74 26.34
CA LEU A 280 -10.58 -3.83 26.27
C LEU A 280 -9.49 -4.13 27.31
N THR A 281 -9.87 -4.57 28.51
CA THR A 281 -8.89 -5.00 29.53
C THR A 281 -8.34 -6.40 29.25
N SER A 282 -9.08 -7.24 28.52
CA SER A 282 -8.60 -8.53 28.02
C SER A 282 -7.87 -8.45 26.66
N LEU A 283 -7.81 -7.26 26.02
CA LEU A 283 -7.07 -7.12 24.77
C LEU A 283 -5.58 -7.23 25.09
N PRO A 284 -4.86 -8.23 24.55
CA PRO A 284 -3.41 -8.11 24.48
C PRO A 284 -3.08 -6.84 23.69
N THR A 285 -1.89 -6.26 23.93
CA THR A 285 -1.36 -5.08 23.22
C THR A 285 -1.27 -5.26 21.70
N SER A 286 -1.53 -6.47 21.19
CA SER A 286 -1.92 -6.77 19.82
C SER A 286 -3.25 -7.53 19.76
N PHE A 287 -4.39 -6.82 19.70
CA PHE A 287 -5.66 -7.45 19.30
C PHE A 287 -5.62 -7.83 17.82
N ARG A 288 -5.00 -8.98 17.52
CA ARG A 288 -4.99 -9.59 16.19
C ARG A 288 -6.35 -10.23 15.89
N ARG A 289 -7.30 -9.42 15.44
CA ARG A 289 -8.28 -9.89 14.46
C ARG A 289 -7.91 -9.32 13.09
N PRO A 290 -7.80 -10.14 12.03
CA PRO A 290 -7.53 -9.62 10.69
C PRO A 290 -8.68 -8.68 10.29
N GLY A 291 -8.36 -7.40 10.09
CA GLY A 291 -9.32 -6.36 9.65
C GLY A 291 -9.91 -5.45 10.73
N VAL A 292 -9.79 -5.76 12.02
CA VAL A 292 -10.36 -4.92 13.11
C VAL A 292 -9.26 -4.39 14.01
N ARG A 293 -9.11 -3.07 14.02
CA ARG A 293 -8.17 -2.36 14.88
C ARG A 293 -8.88 -1.21 15.58
N LEU A 294 -8.37 -0.90 16.77
CA LEU A 294 -9.02 -0.03 17.73
C LEU A 294 -8.02 0.95 18.32
N TYR A 295 -8.38 2.23 18.31
CA TYR A 295 -7.68 3.27 19.06
C TYR A 295 -8.67 3.89 20.04
N TRP A 296 -8.16 4.33 21.20
CA TRP A 296 -8.97 5.03 22.19
C TRP A 296 -8.36 6.36 22.63
N PHE A 297 -9.23 7.34 22.89
CA PHE A 297 -8.84 8.66 23.40
C PHE A 297 -9.45 8.87 24.79
N SER A 298 -8.62 9.21 25.77
CA SER A 298 -9.05 9.51 27.13
C SER A 298 -8.90 11.00 27.45
N SER A 299 -10.01 11.66 27.76
CA SER A 299 -10.01 13.03 28.31
C SER A 299 -9.43 13.04 29.75
N PRO A 300 -8.64 14.05 30.13
CA PRO A 300 -8.06 14.16 31.47
C PRO A 300 -9.08 14.68 32.51
N SER A 301 -9.91 13.79 33.05
CA SER A 301 -10.73 14.05 34.24
C SER A 301 -10.01 13.55 35.50
N MET A 302 -9.15 14.42 36.07
CA MET A 302 -7.99 13.98 36.87
C MET A 302 -8.28 13.45 38.30
N ILE A 303 -9.52 13.52 38.81
CA ILE A 303 -9.80 13.33 40.25
C ILE A 303 -10.20 11.88 40.62
N ALA A 304 -10.78 11.09 39.70
CA ALA A 304 -11.35 9.78 40.04
C ALA A 304 -10.40 8.57 39.95
N CYS A 305 -9.24 8.69 39.27
CA CYS A 305 -8.42 7.51 38.89
C CYS A 305 -7.39 7.05 39.94
N LEU A 306 -7.29 7.71 41.11
CA LEU A 306 -6.19 7.57 42.07
C LEU A 306 -6.07 6.20 42.78
N LYS A 307 -6.99 5.25 42.56
CA LYS A 307 -6.97 3.91 43.19
C LYS A 307 -6.58 2.74 42.26
N SER A 308 -6.35 2.98 40.96
CA SER A 308 -6.08 1.90 39.97
C SER A 308 -4.60 1.82 39.51
N THR A 309 -3.73 2.65 40.09
CA THR A 309 -2.46 3.09 39.48
C THR A 309 -1.27 2.12 39.59
N ARG A 310 -1.48 0.79 39.57
CA ARG A 310 -0.38 -0.20 39.71
C ARG A 310 -0.19 -1.25 38.61
N ALA A 311 -1.00 -1.26 37.54
CA ALA A 311 -0.97 -2.39 36.58
C ALA A 311 -0.86 -2.04 35.07
N ILE A 312 -0.96 -0.77 34.64
CA ILE A 312 -1.04 -0.45 33.19
C ILE A 312 -0.18 0.77 32.79
N THR A 313 1.13 0.56 32.77
CA THR A 313 2.10 1.29 31.92
C THR A 313 2.08 0.65 30.53
N SER A 314 1.99 1.39 29.41
CA SER A 314 2.92 2.46 29.08
C SER A 314 2.27 3.76 28.57
N ILE A 315 2.20 3.96 27.25
CA ILE A 315 2.45 5.25 26.57
C ILE A 315 1.52 5.43 25.35
N GLY A 316 1.12 6.65 24.99
CA GLY A 316 1.31 7.89 25.75
C GLY A 316 0.72 9.16 25.12
N ALA A 317 0.73 10.22 25.91
CA ALA A 317 0.50 11.60 25.50
C ALA A 317 1.65 12.45 26.06
N SER A 318 2.26 13.30 25.23
CA SER A 318 3.41 14.10 25.64
C SER A 318 2.98 15.32 26.44
N THR A 319 3.25 15.32 27.75
CA THR A 319 3.14 16.53 28.59
C THR A 319 4.40 17.38 28.46
N ALA A 320 4.34 18.42 27.64
CA ALA A 320 5.36 19.47 27.64
C ALA A 320 5.32 20.26 28.96
N LEU A 321 6.49 20.40 29.59
CA LEU A 321 6.65 21.09 30.88
C LEU A 321 6.34 22.58 30.76
N CYS A 322 5.54 23.12 31.70
CA CYS A 322 5.60 24.52 32.08
C CYS A 322 6.25 24.63 33.46
N ARG A 323 7.55 24.97 33.50
CA ARG A 323 8.34 25.09 34.74
C ARG A 323 8.35 26.55 35.18
N ARG A 324 7.58 26.88 36.24
CA ARG A 324 7.62 28.22 36.85
C ARG A 324 9.00 28.52 37.43
N ARG A 325 9.47 29.75 37.21
CA ARG A 325 9.93 30.63 38.30
C ARG A 325 8.90 31.73 38.44
#